data_AF-A0A350I055-F1
#
_entry.id   AF-A0A350I055-F1
#
_cell.length_a   1.000
_cell.length_b   1.000
_cell.length_c   1.000
_cell.angle_alpha   90.00
_cell.angle_beta   90.00
_cell.angle_gamma   90.00
#
_symmetry.space_group_name_H-M   'P 1'
#
loop_
_entity.id
_entity.type
_entity.pdbx_description
1 polymer ?
#
loop_
_entity_poly.entity_id
_entity_poly.type
_entity_poly.pdbx_seq_one_letter_code
_entity_poly.pdbx_strand_id
1 'polypeptide(L)'
;AINGFGRIGRLVFRALAEQGLLGNEVEVVAVGDIVPADNLAYLLKYDSTQGRFKGEVSSKKSSADKEDDDVLVVNGKDIHVVSARQPSGLPWKDLGVELVIESTGLFTSADAAQGHIEAGAKKVIISAPAKGDGIATLVMGVNHESYEPANHHIISNASCTTNCLAPLVYVLLKEGFGIEEGLMTTVHAYTATQKTVDGPSRKDWKGGRSAAINIIPSGTG
;
A
#
# COMPACT_ATOMS: atom_id res chain seq x y z
N ALA A 1 -6.76 -5.00 7.84
CA ALA A 1 -5.67 -4.14 8.34
C ALA A 1 -4.88 -3.54 7.19
N ILE A 2 -4.20 -2.43 7.43
CA ILE A 2 -3.29 -1.80 6.45
C ILE A 2 -1.88 -1.82 7.05
N ASN A 3 -0.99 -2.68 6.53
CA ASN A 3 0.40 -2.72 6.97
C ASN A 3 1.25 -1.73 6.16
N GLY A 4 1.95 -0.82 6.84
CA GLY A 4 2.63 0.33 6.23
C GLY A 4 1.70 1.52 6.06
N PHE A 5 1.44 2.27 7.13
CA PHE A 5 0.61 3.48 7.12
C PHE A 5 1.37 4.73 6.62
N GLY A 6 2.24 4.51 5.64
CA GLY A 6 2.95 5.51 4.88
C GLY A 6 2.07 6.18 3.82
N ARG A 7 2.69 6.66 2.73
CA ARG A 7 1.97 7.37 1.66
C ARG A 7 0.83 6.53 1.06
N ILE A 8 1.09 5.27 0.70
CA ILE A 8 0.08 4.42 0.06
C ILE A 8 -0.98 3.97 1.06
N GLY A 9 -0.59 3.46 2.23
CA GLY A 9 -1.55 3.03 3.25
C GLY A 9 -2.54 4.12 3.68
N ARG A 10 -2.08 5.37 3.85
CA ARG A 10 -2.99 6.50 4.14
C ARG A 10 -3.92 6.83 2.99
N LEU A 11 -3.46 6.77 1.74
CA LEU A 11 -4.31 7.04 0.57
C LEU A 11 -5.34 5.94 0.35
N VAL A 12 -4.99 4.68 0.60
CA VAL A 12 -5.95 3.57 0.62
C VAL A 12 -7.02 3.81 1.68
N PHE A 13 -6.62 4.17 2.91
CA PHE A 13 -7.57 4.49 3.97
C PHE A 13 -8.50 5.66 3.59
N ARG A 14 -7.94 6.75 3.04
CA ARG A 14 -8.73 7.89 2.57
C ARG A 14 -9.70 7.50 1.45
N ALA A 15 -9.27 6.67 0.50
CA ALA A 15 -10.14 6.18 -0.58
C ALA A 15 -11.33 5.37 -0.04
N LEU A 16 -11.10 4.48 0.94
CA LEU A 16 -12.18 3.74 1.62
C LEU A 16 -13.19 4.68 2.29
N ALA A 17 -12.72 5.72 2.95
CA ALA A 17 -13.58 6.70 3.60
C ALA A 17 -14.35 7.58 2.59
N GLU A 18 -13.69 8.05 1.54
CA GLU A 18 -14.28 8.90 0.49
C GLU A 18 -15.34 8.18 -0.33
N GLN A 19 -15.17 6.87 -0.54
CA GLN A 19 -16.16 6.02 -1.22
C GLN A 19 -17.28 5.56 -0.27
N GLY A 20 -17.25 5.94 1.01
CA GLY A 20 -18.27 5.55 1.98
C GLY A 20 -18.24 4.07 2.38
N LEU A 21 -17.12 3.38 2.13
CA LEU A 21 -16.96 1.95 2.43
C LEU A 21 -16.56 1.71 3.89
N LEU A 22 -15.84 2.66 4.49
CA LEU A 22 -15.32 2.56 5.85
C LEU A 22 -16.48 2.49 6.88
N GLY A 23 -16.53 1.39 7.64
CA GLY A 23 -17.57 1.14 8.65
C GLY A 23 -18.89 0.60 8.10
N ASN A 24 -19.00 0.45 6.77
CA ASN A 24 -20.16 -0.13 6.09
C ASN A 24 -19.82 -1.51 5.50
N GLU A 25 -18.93 -1.53 4.50
CA GLU A 25 -18.49 -2.76 3.83
C GLU A 25 -17.12 -3.22 4.33
N VAL A 26 -16.27 -2.28 4.75
CA VAL A 26 -14.90 -2.55 5.19
C VAL A 26 -14.66 -1.89 6.54
N GLU A 27 -14.20 -2.68 7.50
CA GLU A 27 -13.71 -2.18 8.79
C GLU A 27 -12.18 -2.24 8.83
N VAL A 28 -11.55 -1.09 9.07
CA VAL A 28 -10.10 -1.02 9.28
C VAL A 28 -9.84 -1.12 10.77
N VAL A 29 -9.60 -2.34 11.26
CA VAL A 29 -9.36 -2.60 12.69
C VAL A 29 -7.95 -2.25 13.16
N ALA A 30 -6.97 -2.21 12.25
CA ALA A 30 -5.58 -1.94 12.56
C ALA A 30 -4.78 -1.35 11.39
N VAL A 31 -3.82 -0.51 11.73
CA VAL A 31 -2.80 0.04 10.82
C VAL A 31 -1.40 -0.22 11.37
N GLY A 32 -0.44 -0.46 10.47
CA GLY A 32 0.95 -0.78 10.84
C GLY A 32 1.92 0.34 10.47
N ASP A 33 2.64 0.94 11.43
CA ASP A 33 3.74 1.88 11.16
C ASP A 33 4.73 1.94 12.34
N ILE A 34 5.84 2.65 12.21
CA ILE A 34 6.89 2.75 13.24
C ILE A 34 6.75 3.97 14.16
N VAL A 35 5.84 4.88 13.85
CA VAL A 35 5.58 6.10 14.63
C VAL A 35 4.29 5.97 15.46
N PRO A 36 4.14 6.73 16.55
CA PRO A 36 2.92 6.70 17.36
C PRO A 36 1.67 7.21 16.64
N ALA A 37 0.50 6.93 17.20
CA ALA A 37 -0.79 7.18 16.57
C ALA A 37 -1.10 8.68 16.37
N ASP A 38 -0.58 9.56 17.23
CA ASP A 38 -0.75 11.01 17.10
C ASP A 38 -0.07 11.57 15.84
N ASN A 39 1.11 11.05 15.51
CA ASN A 39 1.83 11.37 14.28
C ASN A 39 1.06 10.87 13.06
N LEU A 40 0.55 9.64 13.10
CA LEU A 40 -0.29 9.09 12.04
C LEU A 40 -1.59 9.86 11.88
N ALA A 41 -2.20 10.32 12.97
CA ALA A 41 -3.38 11.19 12.95
C ALA A 41 -3.11 12.50 12.21
N TYR A 42 -1.97 13.15 12.51
CA TYR A 42 -1.53 14.36 11.81
C TYR A 42 -1.33 14.10 10.31
N LEU A 43 -0.58 13.05 9.95
CA LEU A 43 -0.28 12.70 8.56
C LEU A 43 -1.52 12.24 7.78
N LEU A 44 -2.51 11.65 8.47
CA LEU A 44 -3.80 11.31 7.87
C LEU A 44 -4.66 12.56 7.69
N LYS A 45 -4.60 13.54 8.59
CA LYS A 45 -5.40 14.78 8.52
C LYS A 45 -4.91 15.75 7.45
N TYR A 46 -3.60 15.88 7.28
CA TYR A 46 -2.98 16.86 6.39
C TYR A 46 -2.10 16.20 5.33
N ASP A 47 -2.49 16.31 4.06
CA ASP A 47 -1.69 15.84 2.92
C ASP A 47 -1.34 17.00 1.99
N SER A 48 -0.06 17.16 1.67
CA SER A 48 0.43 18.28 0.83
C SER A 48 -0.09 18.24 -0.61
N THR A 49 -0.49 17.07 -1.11
CA THR A 49 -0.96 16.88 -2.49
C THR A 49 -2.48 16.72 -2.54
N GLN A 50 -3.05 15.94 -1.63
CA GLN A 50 -4.48 15.61 -1.62
C GLN A 50 -5.31 16.54 -0.73
N GLY A 51 -4.66 17.47 -0.01
CA GLY A 51 -5.33 18.38 0.91
C GLY A 51 -5.77 17.72 2.23
N ARG A 52 -6.73 18.37 2.89
CA ARG A 52 -7.22 17.96 4.21
C ARG A 52 -8.18 16.78 4.10
N PHE A 53 -8.03 15.80 4.99
CA PHE A 53 -9.02 14.76 5.15
C PHE A 53 -10.35 15.36 5.66
N LYS A 54 -11.47 14.90 5.08
CA LYS A 54 -12.80 15.47 5.38
C LYS A 54 -13.39 14.99 6.70
N GLY A 55 -12.96 13.83 7.20
CA GLY A 55 -13.42 13.26 8.46
C GLY A 55 -12.69 13.80 9.69
N GLU A 56 -13.20 13.44 10.86
CA GLU A 56 -12.55 13.72 12.13
C GLU A 56 -11.47 12.69 12.41
N VAL A 57 -10.30 13.18 12.83
CA VAL A 57 -9.13 12.34 13.15
C VAL A 57 -8.51 12.84 14.45
N SER A 58 -8.36 11.93 15.40
CA SER A 58 -7.62 12.10 16.65
C SER A 58 -6.90 10.81 17.01
N SER A 59 -6.21 10.79 18.14
CA SER A 59 -5.53 9.63 18.69
C SER A 59 -5.74 9.56 20.19
N LYS A 60 -5.52 8.38 20.76
CA LYS A 60 -5.55 8.15 22.21
C LYS A 60 -4.68 6.94 22.58
N LYS A 61 -4.44 6.81 23.88
CA LYS A 61 -3.85 5.60 24.47
C LYS A 61 -4.92 4.52 24.65
N SER A 62 -4.56 3.28 24.37
CA SER A 62 -5.36 2.10 24.68
C SER A 62 -5.47 1.85 26.18
N SER A 63 -4.46 2.26 26.95
CA SER A 63 -4.41 2.11 28.40
C SER A 63 -3.54 3.20 29.06
N ALA A 64 -3.74 3.43 30.37
CA ALA A 64 -3.08 4.51 31.10
C ALA A 64 -1.55 4.31 31.26
N ASP A 65 -1.07 3.08 31.12
CA ASP A 65 0.35 2.69 31.23
C ASP A 65 1.14 2.88 29.92
N LYS A 66 0.48 3.20 28.80
CA LYS A 66 1.17 3.49 27.53
C LYS A 66 1.87 4.84 27.59
N GLU A 67 3.11 4.89 27.08
CA GLU A 67 3.87 6.14 26.95
C GLU A 67 3.27 7.02 25.85
N ASP A 68 3.06 6.45 24.67
CA ASP A 68 2.52 7.13 23.49
C ASP A 68 1.10 6.65 23.13
N ASP A 69 0.42 7.43 22.29
CA ASP A 69 -0.86 7.02 21.69
C ASP A 69 -0.65 5.83 20.73
N ASP A 70 -1.46 4.79 20.89
CA ASP A 70 -1.42 3.56 20.09
C ASP A 70 -2.80 3.22 19.48
N VAL A 71 -3.75 4.14 19.58
CA VAL A 71 -5.07 4.05 18.94
C VAL A 71 -5.31 5.30 18.12
N LEU A 72 -5.55 5.11 16.82
CA LEU A 72 -6.05 6.14 15.93
C LEU A 72 -7.58 6.15 16.01
N VAL A 73 -8.19 7.33 16.14
CA VAL A 73 -9.64 7.49 16.19
C VAL A 73 -10.10 8.26 14.95
N VAL A 74 -10.87 7.61 14.08
CA VAL A 74 -11.38 8.23 12.85
C VAL A 74 -12.90 8.17 12.83
N ASN A 75 -13.57 9.32 12.75
CA ASN A 75 -15.03 9.41 12.81
C ASN A 75 -15.64 8.62 13.99
N GLY A 76 -14.98 8.67 15.16
CA GLY A 76 -15.39 7.95 16.36
C GLY A 76 -15.09 6.45 16.39
N LYS A 77 -14.42 5.89 15.36
CA LYS A 77 -13.99 4.50 15.31
C LYS A 77 -12.54 4.35 15.73
N ASP A 78 -12.28 3.41 16.64
CA ASP A 78 -10.95 3.09 17.13
C ASP A 78 -10.23 2.13 16.16
N ILE A 79 -8.96 2.42 15.90
CA ILE A 79 -8.09 1.66 15.00
C ILE A 79 -6.75 1.46 15.69
N HIS A 80 -6.36 0.20 15.91
CA HIS A 80 -5.10 -0.09 16.59
C HIS A 80 -3.88 0.26 15.72
N VAL A 81 -2.91 0.94 16.29
CA VAL A 81 -1.60 1.15 15.67
C VAL A 81 -0.66 0.08 16.19
N VAL A 82 -0.20 -0.78 15.28
CA VAL A 82 0.67 -1.93 15.60
C VAL A 82 1.98 -1.84 14.85
N SER A 83 3.01 -2.50 15.36
CA SER A 83 4.28 -2.60 14.65
C SER A 83 5.00 -3.89 15.00
N ALA A 84 5.69 -4.47 14.02
CA ALA A 84 6.57 -5.61 14.21
C ALA A 84 7.67 -5.56 13.17
N ARG A 85 8.83 -6.16 13.49
CA ARG A 85 9.95 -6.26 12.55
C ARG A 85 9.66 -7.19 11.37
N GLN A 86 8.85 -8.22 11.60
CA GLN A 86 8.44 -9.20 10.60
C GLN A 86 6.92 -9.37 10.62
N PRO A 87 6.27 -9.62 9.46
CA PRO A 87 4.82 -9.75 9.38
C PRO A 87 4.21 -10.82 10.29
N SER A 88 4.93 -11.92 10.54
CA SER A 88 4.49 -13.02 11.41
C SER A 88 4.42 -12.66 12.90
N GLY A 89 5.03 -11.54 13.31
CA GLY A 89 4.92 -11.01 14.67
C GLY A 89 3.74 -10.06 14.88
N LEU A 90 2.90 -9.82 13.87
CA LEU A 90 1.77 -8.91 13.97
C LEU A 90 0.55 -9.63 14.58
N PRO A 91 -0.28 -8.96 15.39
CA PRO A 91 -1.38 -9.58 16.12
C PRO A 91 -2.65 -9.74 15.25
N TRP A 92 -2.53 -10.23 14.02
CA TRP A 92 -3.68 -10.30 13.09
C TRP A 92 -4.78 -11.24 13.57
N LYS A 93 -4.41 -12.40 14.10
CA LYS A 93 -5.36 -13.34 14.70
C LYS A 93 -6.14 -12.70 15.85
N ASP A 94 -5.44 -12.05 16.76
CA ASP A 94 -6.03 -11.46 17.98
C ASP A 94 -6.95 -10.28 17.63
N LEU A 95 -6.63 -9.54 16.57
CA LEU A 95 -7.42 -8.43 16.07
C LEU A 95 -8.50 -8.84 15.05
N GLY A 96 -8.68 -10.14 14.78
CA GLY A 96 -9.68 -10.63 13.83
C GLY A 96 -9.46 -10.17 12.38
N VAL A 97 -8.21 -9.89 11.99
CA VAL A 97 -7.88 -9.38 10.66
C VAL A 97 -8.01 -10.48 9.62
N GLU A 98 -8.90 -10.32 8.65
CA GLU A 98 -9.05 -11.27 7.54
C GLU A 98 -8.21 -10.89 6.32
N LEU A 99 -8.16 -9.60 6.01
CA LEU A 99 -7.48 -9.04 4.84
C LEU A 99 -6.41 -8.04 5.29
N VAL A 100 -5.20 -8.21 4.76
CA VAL A 100 -4.11 -7.25 4.91
C VAL A 100 -3.81 -6.56 3.59
N ILE A 101 -3.73 -5.23 3.61
CA ILE A 101 -3.12 -4.45 2.54
C ILE A 101 -1.66 -4.23 2.92
N GLU A 102 -0.75 -4.91 2.23
CA GLU A 102 0.69 -4.80 2.44
C GLU A 102 1.24 -3.66 1.59
N SER A 103 1.56 -2.56 2.27
CA SER A 103 1.95 -1.28 1.66
C SER A 103 3.22 -0.67 2.29
N THR A 104 4.02 -1.47 2.98
CA THR A 104 5.35 -1.07 3.48
C THR A 104 6.37 -0.95 2.34
N GLY A 105 6.18 -1.72 1.26
CA GLY A 105 7.15 -1.89 0.18
C GLY A 105 8.35 -2.78 0.53
N LEU A 106 8.38 -3.35 1.74
CA LEU A 106 9.45 -4.23 2.21
C LEU A 106 9.13 -5.71 1.94
N PHE A 107 7.86 -6.10 2.09
CA PHE A 107 7.41 -7.48 2.03
C PHE A 107 6.72 -7.82 0.70
N THR A 108 7.44 -7.59 -0.41
CA THR A 108 6.88 -7.79 -1.76
C THR A 108 7.10 -9.19 -2.35
N SER A 109 7.84 -10.07 -1.69
CA SER A 109 7.96 -11.47 -2.12
C SER A 109 6.92 -12.37 -1.46
N ALA A 110 6.60 -13.51 -2.10
CA ALA A 110 5.69 -14.51 -1.55
C ALA A 110 6.05 -14.91 -0.11
N ASP A 111 7.30 -15.33 0.10
CA ASP A 111 7.78 -15.75 1.42
C ASP A 111 7.68 -14.64 2.48
N ALA A 112 7.93 -13.40 2.09
CA ALA A 112 7.89 -12.28 3.02
C ALA A 112 6.45 -11.91 3.40
N ALA A 113 5.55 -11.87 2.41
CA ALA A 113 4.13 -11.59 2.62
C ALA A 113 3.41 -12.75 3.34
N GLN A 114 3.91 -13.99 3.23
CA GLN A 114 3.37 -15.18 3.90
C GLN A 114 3.31 -15.01 5.42
N GLY A 115 4.22 -14.24 6.01
CA GLY A 115 4.18 -13.94 7.44
C GLY A 115 2.86 -13.30 7.90
N HIS A 116 2.14 -12.57 7.04
CA HIS A 116 0.80 -12.06 7.39
C HIS A 116 -0.22 -13.20 7.57
N ILE A 117 -0.14 -14.23 6.74
CA ILE A 117 -1.01 -15.41 6.85
C ILE A 117 -0.67 -16.19 8.14
N GLU A 118 0.61 -16.35 8.43
CA GLU A 118 1.10 -16.98 9.67
C GLU A 118 0.63 -16.23 10.93
N ALA A 119 0.60 -14.90 10.86
CA ALA A 119 0.07 -14.03 11.93
C ALA A 119 -1.46 -14.12 12.09
N GLY A 120 -2.17 -14.77 11.16
CA GLY A 120 -3.61 -15.06 11.26
C GLY A 120 -4.49 -14.40 10.21
N ALA A 121 -3.93 -13.62 9.27
CA ALA A 121 -4.71 -13.10 8.16
C ALA A 121 -5.10 -14.22 7.18
N LYS A 122 -6.25 -14.08 6.50
CA LYS A 122 -6.70 -15.04 5.48
C LYS A 122 -6.20 -14.68 4.08
N LYS A 123 -6.05 -13.39 3.81
CA LYS A 123 -5.71 -12.82 2.49
C LYS A 123 -4.76 -11.63 2.62
N VAL A 124 -3.91 -11.45 1.61
CA VAL A 124 -2.96 -10.33 1.51
C VAL A 124 -3.03 -9.71 0.11
N ILE A 125 -3.09 -8.37 0.05
CA ILE A 125 -2.96 -7.59 -1.18
C ILE A 125 -1.69 -6.74 -1.07
N ILE A 126 -0.70 -7.04 -1.90
CA ILE A 126 0.52 -6.27 -2.01
C ILE A 126 0.25 -5.05 -2.91
N SER A 127 0.51 -3.84 -2.41
CA SER A 127 0.29 -2.58 -3.14
C SER A 127 1.45 -2.21 -4.09
N ALA A 128 2.17 -3.20 -4.60
CA ALA A 128 3.36 -3.08 -5.44
C ALA A 128 3.56 -4.38 -6.26
N PRO A 129 4.40 -4.36 -7.32
CA PRO A 129 4.78 -5.59 -8.02
C PRO A 129 5.39 -6.61 -7.06
N ALA A 130 4.86 -7.83 -7.10
CA ALA A 130 5.40 -8.94 -6.33
C ALA A 130 6.74 -9.43 -6.89
N LYS A 131 7.53 -10.08 -6.04
CA LYS A 131 8.78 -10.75 -6.41
C LYS A 131 8.67 -12.25 -6.23
N GLY A 132 9.18 -12.98 -7.21
CA GLY A 132 9.10 -14.44 -7.26
C GLY A 132 7.80 -14.93 -7.89
N ASP A 133 7.75 -16.24 -8.13
CA ASP A 133 6.59 -16.90 -8.74
C ASP A 133 5.47 -17.13 -7.71
N GLY A 134 4.26 -17.42 -8.20
CA GLY A 134 3.14 -17.86 -7.36
C GLY A 134 2.27 -16.75 -6.76
N ILE A 135 2.58 -15.47 -6.98
CA ILE A 135 1.67 -14.37 -6.65
C ILE A 135 0.92 -13.93 -7.91
N ALA A 136 -0.40 -14.10 -7.90
CA ALA A 136 -1.25 -13.57 -8.96
C ALA A 136 -1.20 -12.03 -8.96
N THR A 137 -0.82 -11.45 -10.10
CA THR A 137 -0.87 -10.01 -10.33
C THR A 137 -2.17 -9.66 -11.02
N LEU A 138 -3.00 -8.86 -10.35
CA LEU A 138 -4.34 -8.51 -10.81
C LEU A 138 -4.44 -7.01 -11.03
N VAL A 139 -4.95 -6.63 -12.20
CA VAL A 139 -5.26 -5.25 -12.59
C VAL A 139 -6.77 -5.15 -12.78
N MET A 140 -7.37 -4.23 -12.04
CA MET A 140 -8.81 -3.96 -12.08
C MET A 140 -9.23 -3.55 -13.50
N GLY A 141 -10.34 -4.13 -13.99
CA GLY A 141 -10.83 -3.91 -15.34
C GLY A 141 -10.05 -4.61 -16.47
N VAL A 142 -8.96 -5.31 -16.16
CA VAL A 142 -8.13 -6.02 -17.16
C VAL A 142 -8.19 -7.53 -16.97
N ASN A 143 -7.70 -8.02 -15.82
CA ASN A 143 -7.65 -9.46 -15.51
C ASN A 143 -8.10 -9.79 -14.09
N HIS A 144 -8.63 -8.84 -13.32
CA HIS A 144 -9.12 -9.07 -11.95
C HIS A 144 -10.12 -10.23 -11.79
N GLU A 145 -10.88 -10.57 -12.84
CA GLU A 145 -11.80 -11.72 -12.86
C GLU A 145 -11.08 -13.08 -12.84
N SER A 146 -9.77 -13.13 -13.12
CA SER A 146 -8.95 -14.33 -12.95
C SER A 146 -8.57 -14.60 -11.49
N TYR A 147 -9.16 -13.87 -10.54
CA TYR A 147 -8.96 -14.13 -9.12
C TYR A 147 -9.62 -15.46 -8.72
N GLU A 148 -8.82 -16.39 -8.20
CA GLU A 148 -9.29 -17.69 -7.72
C GLU A 148 -9.23 -17.71 -6.18
N PRO A 149 -10.36 -17.57 -5.46
CA PRO A 149 -10.35 -17.46 -4.00
C PRO A 149 -9.71 -18.66 -3.27
N ALA A 150 -9.73 -19.84 -3.87
CA ALA A 150 -9.14 -21.04 -3.29
C ALA A 150 -7.61 -21.10 -3.41
N ASN A 151 -7.03 -20.40 -4.39
CA ASN A 151 -5.60 -20.48 -4.73
C ASN A 151 -4.85 -19.17 -4.45
N HIS A 152 -5.50 -18.03 -4.69
CA HIS A 152 -4.90 -16.71 -4.58
C HIS A 152 -5.08 -16.16 -3.16
N HIS A 153 -4.21 -16.57 -2.24
CA HIS A 153 -4.19 -16.03 -0.87
C HIS A 153 -3.39 -14.73 -0.74
N ILE A 154 -2.36 -14.60 -1.57
CA ILE A 154 -1.52 -13.41 -1.66
C ILE A 154 -1.58 -12.96 -3.11
N ILE A 155 -1.99 -11.72 -3.33
CA ILE A 155 -2.09 -11.12 -4.67
C ILE A 155 -1.32 -9.80 -4.72
N SER A 156 -0.91 -9.41 -5.93
CA SER A 156 -0.33 -8.10 -6.19
C SER A 156 -1.33 -7.25 -6.97
N ASN A 157 -1.52 -6.00 -6.54
CA ASN A 157 -2.25 -4.99 -7.30
C ASN A 157 -1.33 -4.27 -8.32
N ALA A 158 -0.27 -4.94 -8.75
CA ALA A 158 0.75 -4.43 -9.67
C ALA A 158 1.40 -3.10 -9.22
N SER A 159 1.85 -2.28 -10.17
CA SER A 159 2.34 -0.92 -9.94
C SER A 159 1.35 0.13 -10.45
N CYS A 160 1.55 1.39 -10.06
CA CYS A 160 0.81 2.53 -10.63
C CYS A 160 0.99 2.62 -12.16
N THR A 161 2.20 2.42 -12.68
CA THR A 161 2.48 2.45 -14.12
C THR A 161 1.78 1.29 -14.84
N THR A 162 1.81 0.08 -14.26
CA THR A 162 1.11 -1.09 -14.82
C THR A 162 -0.40 -0.86 -14.88
N ASN A 163 -0.99 -0.32 -13.81
CA ASN A 163 -2.42 0.02 -13.80
C ASN A 163 -2.79 1.13 -14.81
N CYS A 164 -1.84 1.99 -15.19
CA CYS A 164 -2.04 3.00 -16.23
C CYS A 164 -1.95 2.39 -17.64
N LEU A 165 -0.93 1.56 -17.90
CA LEU A 165 -0.64 1.02 -19.23
C LEU A 165 -1.54 -0.17 -19.60
N ALA A 166 -1.81 -1.07 -18.65
CA ALA A 166 -2.51 -2.32 -18.93
C ALA A 166 -3.92 -2.12 -19.52
N PRO A 167 -4.74 -1.15 -19.07
CA PRO A 167 -6.04 -0.89 -19.72
C PRO A 167 -5.92 -0.49 -21.19
N LEU A 168 -4.91 0.33 -21.55
CA LEU A 168 -4.69 0.72 -22.95
C LEU A 168 -4.33 -0.49 -23.81
N VAL A 169 -3.37 -1.29 -23.34
CA VAL A 169 -2.98 -2.54 -23.99
C VAL A 169 -4.16 -3.50 -24.11
N TYR A 170 -4.94 -3.64 -23.04
CA TYR A 170 -6.12 -4.50 -23.01
C TYR A 170 -7.14 -4.12 -24.09
N VAL A 171 -7.48 -2.84 -24.23
CA VAL A 171 -8.41 -2.36 -25.26
C VAL A 171 -7.87 -2.63 -26.66
N LEU A 172 -6.59 -2.33 -26.93
CA LEU A 172 -5.99 -2.58 -28.24
C LEU A 172 -6.08 -4.07 -28.65
N LEU A 173 -5.86 -4.96 -27.70
CA LEU A 173 -5.97 -6.39 -27.92
C LEU A 173 -7.42 -6.85 -28.06
N LYS A 174 -8.34 -6.35 -27.22
CA LYS A 174 -9.75 -6.74 -27.22
C LYS A 174 -10.51 -6.30 -28.47
N GLU A 175 -10.20 -5.11 -28.98
CA GLU A 175 -10.79 -4.57 -30.20
C GLU A 175 -10.16 -5.16 -31.48
N GLY A 176 -9.19 -6.07 -31.35
CA GLY A 176 -8.62 -6.80 -32.48
C GLY A 176 -7.55 -6.03 -33.26
N PHE A 177 -7.03 -4.92 -32.75
CA PHE A 177 -5.91 -4.21 -33.40
C PHE A 177 -4.62 -5.04 -33.35
N GLY A 178 -4.40 -5.75 -32.24
CA GLY A 178 -3.16 -6.48 -31.98
C GLY A 178 -2.00 -5.56 -31.61
N ILE A 179 -0.90 -6.16 -31.13
CA ILE A 179 0.35 -5.46 -30.80
C ILE A 179 1.49 -6.38 -31.23
N GLU A 180 2.29 -5.94 -32.20
CA GLU A 180 3.49 -6.66 -32.62
C GLU A 180 4.67 -6.35 -31.69
N GLU A 181 4.93 -5.06 -31.46
CA GLU A 181 5.95 -4.55 -30.53
C GLU A 181 5.47 -3.27 -29.85
N GLY A 182 5.97 -3.00 -28.64
CA GLY A 182 5.60 -1.80 -27.88
C GLY A 182 6.75 -1.31 -27.00
N LEU A 183 7.06 -0.02 -27.11
CA LEU A 183 7.96 0.69 -26.19
C LEU A 183 7.16 1.77 -25.48
N MET A 184 7.27 1.83 -24.16
CA MET A 184 6.62 2.85 -23.35
C MET A 184 7.66 3.70 -22.62
N THR A 185 7.31 4.94 -22.35
CA THR A 185 8.05 5.82 -21.45
C THR A 185 7.05 6.52 -20.55
N THR A 186 7.29 6.47 -19.24
CA THR A 186 6.50 7.22 -18.27
C THR A 186 7.30 8.43 -17.78
N VAL A 187 6.72 9.62 -17.90
CA VAL A 187 7.21 10.81 -17.20
C VAL A 187 6.62 10.77 -15.80
N HIS A 188 7.39 10.24 -14.86
CA HIS A 188 6.90 9.88 -13.53
C HIS A 188 7.32 10.91 -12.47
N ALA A 189 6.39 11.28 -11.58
CA ALA A 189 6.71 12.11 -10.42
C ALA A 189 7.70 11.40 -9.48
N TYR A 190 8.55 12.15 -8.76
CA TYR A 190 9.42 11.53 -7.76
C TYR A 190 8.60 10.95 -6.59
N THR A 191 9.12 9.92 -5.94
CA THR A 191 8.46 9.17 -4.87
C THR A 191 9.31 9.17 -3.60
N ALA A 192 8.83 8.50 -2.54
CA ALA A 192 9.53 8.42 -1.25
C ALA A 192 10.86 7.64 -1.31
N THR A 193 11.14 6.91 -2.39
CA THR A 193 12.40 6.18 -2.55
C THR A 193 13.56 7.09 -3.00
N GLN A 194 13.26 8.16 -3.76
CA GLN A 194 14.24 9.17 -4.17
C GLN A 194 14.62 10.12 -3.03
N LYS A 195 15.72 10.85 -3.20
CA LYS A 195 16.32 11.68 -2.14
C LYS A 195 16.02 13.17 -2.32
N THR A 196 15.86 13.88 -1.21
CA THR A 196 15.69 15.33 -1.22
C THR A 196 16.99 16.04 -1.65
N VAL A 197 18.13 15.52 -1.21
CA VAL A 197 19.48 15.95 -1.59
C VAL A 197 20.30 14.75 -2.06
N ASP A 198 21.41 14.99 -2.75
CA ASP A 198 22.31 13.93 -3.22
C ASP A 198 22.73 13.01 -2.06
N GLY A 199 22.52 11.70 -2.22
CA GLY A 199 22.74 10.73 -1.15
C GLY A 199 22.89 9.29 -1.62
N PRO A 200 23.28 8.37 -0.70
CA PRO A 200 23.56 6.99 -1.05
C PRO A 200 22.34 6.25 -1.61
N SER A 201 22.52 5.58 -2.76
CA SER A 201 21.55 4.65 -3.35
C SER A 201 22.28 3.43 -3.89
N ARG A 202 22.17 2.31 -3.18
CA ARG A 202 22.95 1.10 -3.45
C ARG A 202 22.58 0.40 -4.75
N LYS A 203 21.31 0.52 -5.18
CA LYS A 203 20.75 -0.22 -6.33
C LYS A 203 20.44 0.66 -7.54
N ASP A 204 20.42 1.99 -7.36
CA ASP A 204 20.11 2.95 -8.42
C ASP A 204 20.89 4.25 -8.19
N TRP A 205 22.06 4.38 -8.81
CA TRP A 205 22.92 5.56 -8.62
C TRP A 205 22.25 6.85 -9.08
N LYS A 206 21.44 6.79 -10.15
CA LYS A 206 20.73 7.96 -10.67
C LYS A 206 19.65 8.41 -9.69
N GLY A 207 18.94 7.46 -9.08
CA GLY A 207 17.96 7.71 -8.02
C GLY A 207 18.52 8.30 -6.73
N GLY A 208 19.85 8.30 -6.55
CA GLY A 208 20.52 8.96 -5.43
C GLY A 208 20.66 10.48 -5.57
N ARG A 209 20.36 11.05 -6.75
CA ARG A 209 20.45 12.49 -7.00
C ARG A 209 19.22 13.23 -6.45
N SER A 210 19.40 14.52 -6.15
CA SER A 210 18.36 15.43 -5.63
C SER A 210 17.14 15.44 -6.55
N ALA A 211 16.01 14.90 -6.08
CA ALA A 211 14.88 14.55 -6.94
C ALA A 211 14.12 15.75 -7.52
N ALA A 212 13.96 16.81 -6.74
CA ALA A 212 13.12 17.96 -7.09
C ALA A 212 13.73 18.90 -8.15
N ILE A 213 14.99 18.68 -8.54
CA ILE A 213 15.74 19.56 -9.46
C ILE A 213 16.43 18.79 -10.60
N ASN A 214 16.04 17.53 -10.85
CA ASN A 214 16.64 16.69 -11.88
C ASN A 214 15.59 15.94 -12.69
N ILE A 215 15.91 15.67 -13.95
CA ILE A 215 15.30 14.58 -14.73
C ILE A 215 16.15 13.33 -14.46
N ILE A 216 15.54 12.28 -13.90
CA ILE A 216 16.25 11.06 -13.46
C ILE A 216 15.76 9.87 -14.30
N PRO A 217 16.56 9.38 -15.28
CA PRO A 217 16.22 8.17 -16.02
C PRO A 217 16.28 6.94 -15.12
N SER A 218 15.28 6.07 -15.20
CA SER A 218 15.23 4.79 -14.47
C SER A 218 14.52 3.71 -15.30
N GLY A 219 14.76 2.45 -14.95
CA GLY A 219 13.99 1.33 -15.47
C GLY A 219 12.61 1.27 -14.80
N THR A 220 11.63 0.71 -15.51
CA THR A 220 10.31 0.39 -14.96
C THR A 220 9.96 -1.05 -15.33
N GLY A 221 9.13 -1.68 -14.50
CA GLY A 221 8.72 -3.08 -14.69
C GLY A 221 7.57 -3.24 -15.67
#